data_AF-A0A2D5YZV5-F1
#
_entry.id   AF-A0A2D5YZV5-F1
#
_cell.length_a   1.000
_cell.length_b   1.000
_cell.length_c   1.000
_cell.angle_alpha   90.00
_cell.angle_beta   90.00
_cell.angle_gamma   90.00
#
_symmetry.space_group_name_H-M   'P 1'
#
loop_
_entity.id
_entity.type
_entity.pdbx_description
1 polymer ?
#
loop_
_entity_poly.entity_id
_entity_poly.type
_entity_poly.pdbx_seq_one_letter_code
_entity_poly.pdbx_strand_id
1 'polypeptide(L)' 'MTGDIQEAAMSRDELIHAIRDHNRTASHEFLGGFDDPALSHYLQHLRAGRKPRGAASCWIRIPETSAIVTRGN' A
#
# COMPACT_ATOMS: atom_id res chain seq x y z
N MET A 1 21.53 3.68 5.01
CA MET A 1 21.03 3.33 3.66
C MET A 1 21.04 1.81 3.59
N THR A 2 20.05 1.17 4.22
CA THR A 2 20.01 -0.29 4.41
C THR A 2 18.54 -0.67 4.57
N GLY A 3 17.94 -1.23 3.53
CA GLY A 3 16.54 -1.62 3.54
C GLY A 3 16.12 -2.44 2.32
N ASP A 4 16.83 -2.30 1.19
CA ASP A 4 16.39 -2.86 -0.08
C ASP A 4 16.85 -4.30 -0.39
N ILE A 5 17.73 -4.89 0.44
CA ILE A 5 18.34 -6.21 0.13
C ILE A 5 17.60 -7.38 0.80
N GLN A 6 16.71 -7.14 1.78
CA GLN A 6 16.10 -8.22 2.55
C GLN A 6 14.87 -8.87 1.88
N GLU A 7 14.17 -8.18 0.96
CA GLU A 7 12.94 -8.73 0.37
C GLU A 7 13.18 -9.74 -0.76
N ALA A 8 14.26 -9.59 -1.53
CA ALA A 8 14.60 -10.52 -2.61
C ALA A 8 14.97 -11.93 -2.12
N ALA A 9 15.23 -12.09 -0.80
CA ALA A 9 15.58 -13.35 -0.18
C ALA A 9 14.44 -13.98 0.64
N MET A 10 13.30 -13.29 0.82
CA MET A 10 12.16 -13.85 1.56
C MET A 10 11.44 -14.90 0.71
N SER A 11 11.13 -16.02 1.34
CA SER A 11 10.22 -17.01 0.77
C SER A 11 8.80 -16.45 0.64
N ARG A 12 8.00 -17.07 -0.23
CA ARG A 12 6.59 -16.72 -0.44
C ARG A 12 5.79 -16.64 0.87
N ASP A 13 5.94 -17.64 1.74
CA ASP A 13 5.21 -17.70 3.00
C ASP A 13 5.62 -16.56 3.95
N GLU A 14 6.91 -16.20 3.95
CA GLU A 14 7.41 -15.04 4.72
C GLU A 14 6.86 -13.72 4.19
N LEU A 15 6.78 -13.56 2.86
CA LEU A 15 6.15 -12.39 2.23
C LEU A 15 4.68 -12.29 2.63
N ILE A 16 3.94 -13.40 2.53
CA ILE A 16 2.52 -13.46 2.92
C ILE A 16 2.33 -13.11 4.39
N HIS A 17 3.17 -13.67 5.27
CA HIS A 17 3.14 -13.37 6.70
C HIS A 17 3.41 -11.89 6.98
N ALA A 18 4.45 -11.32 6.36
CA ALA A 18 4.80 -9.90 6.51
C ALA A 18 3.70 -8.95 5.99
N ILE A 19 3.10 -9.28 4.85
CA ILE A 19 1.97 -8.53 4.29
C ILE A 19 0.78 -8.57 5.26
N ARG A 20 0.46 -9.73 5.82
CA ARG A 20 -0.67 -9.89 6.76
C ARG A 20 -0.44 -9.18 8.10
N ASP A 21 0.79 -9.12 8.58
CA ASP A 21 1.16 -8.31 9.74
C ASP A 21 0.90 -6.82 9.48
N HIS A 22 1.23 -6.33 8.28
CA HIS A 22 0.98 -4.94 7.89
C HIS A 22 -0.49 -4.65 7.59
N ASN A 23 -1.17 -5.57 6.90
CA ASN A 23 -2.55 -5.50 6.46
C ASN A 23 -3.31 -6.76 6.86
N ARG A 24 -3.90 -6.74 8.05
CA ARG A 24 -4.66 -7.87 8.63
C ARG A 24 -5.90 -8.28 7.83
N THR A 25 -6.38 -7.46 6.89
CA THR A 25 -7.53 -7.79 6.05
C THR A 25 -7.16 -8.59 4.81
N ALA A 26 -5.88 -8.64 4.42
CA ALA A 26 -5.43 -9.48 3.32
C ALA A 26 -5.49 -10.96 3.73
N SER A 27 -6.30 -11.75 3.04
CA SER A 27 -6.43 -13.20 3.29
C SER A 27 -5.31 -13.98 2.60
N HIS A 28 -5.02 -15.17 3.10
CA HIS A 28 -4.04 -16.06 2.49
C HIS A 28 -4.45 -16.49 1.07
N GLU A 29 -5.73 -16.72 0.84
CA GLU A 29 -6.29 -17.06 -0.47
C GLU A 29 -6.10 -15.92 -1.48
N PHE A 30 -6.37 -14.68 -1.06
CA PHE A 30 -6.14 -13.50 -1.89
C PHE A 30 -4.66 -13.36 -2.28
N LEU A 31 -3.75 -13.48 -1.32
CA LEU A 31 -2.31 -13.38 -1.56
C LEU A 31 -1.77 -14.58 -2.35
N GLY A 32 -2.41 -15.74 -2.23
CA GLY A 32 -2.09 -16.95 -2.96
C GLY A 32 -2.21 -16.82 -4.47
N GLY A 33 -3.00 -15.87 -4.98
CA GLY A 33 -3.17 -15.61 -6.42
C GLY A 33 -2.06 -14.74 -7.07
N PHE A 34 -1.12 -14.21 -6.29
CA PHE A 34 -0.05 -13.34 -6.80
C PHE A 34 1.28 -14.07 -6.88
N ASP A 35 2.12 -13.71 -7.84
CA ASP A 35 3.49 -14.22 -7.92
C ASP A 35 4.42 -13.52 -6.90
N ASP A 36 5.54 -14.15 -6.57
CA ASP A 36 6.47 -13.65 -5.56
C ASP A 36 6.98 -12.22 -5.81
N PRO A 37 7.30 -11.78 -7.05
CA PRO A 37 7.67 -10.40 -7.32
C PRO A 37 6.54 -9.40 -7.01
N ALA A 38 5.29 -9.79 -7.26
CA ALA A 38 4.13 -8.95 -6.97
C ALA A 38 3.90 -8.85 -5.46
N LEU A 39 4.11 -9.93 -4.70
CA LEU A 39 4.04 -9.93 -3.25
C LEU A 39 5.11 -9.03 -2.62
N SER A 40 6.36 -9.09 -3.09
CA SER A 40 7.42 -8.18 -2.62
C SER A 40 7.08 -6.72 -2.93
N HIS A 41 6.67 -6.41 -4.16
CA HIS A 41 6.29 -5.04 -4.51
C HIS A 41 5.11 -4.53 -3.66
N TYR A 42 4.14 -5.39 -3.35
CA TYR A 42 3.04 -5.04 -2.47
C TYR A 42 3.49 -4.77 -1.03
N LEU A 43 4.40 -5.59 -0.48
CA LEU A 43 4.98 -5.38 0.84
C LEU A 43 5.77 -4.06 0.91
N GLN A 44 6.58 -3.76 -0.12
CA GLN A 44 7.28 -2.49 -0.24
C GLN A 44 6.32 -1.29 -0.24
N HIS A 45 5.21 -1.39 -0.99
CA HIS A 45 4.18 -0.36 -1.02
C HIS A 45 3.53 -0.13 0.35
N LEU A 46 3.17 -1.21 1.06
CA LEU A 46 2.58 -1.12 2.41
C LEU A 46 3.53 -0.44 3.40
N ARG A 47 4.83 -0.73 3.33
CA ARG A 47 5.87 -0.10 4.15
C ARG A 47 6.05 1.38 3.82
N ALA A 48 6.03 1.74 2.55
CA ALA A 48 6.13 3.13 2.11
C ALA A 48 4.90 3.96 2.53
N GLY A 49 3.70 3.38 2.44
CA GLY A 49 2.43 4.03 2.78
C GLY A 49 2.20 4.30 4.27
N ARG A 50 2.96 3.64 5.17
CA ARG A 50 2.94 3.89 6.62
C ARG A 50 3.72 5.13 7.05
N LYS A 51 4.48 5.77 6.15
CA LYS A 51 5.07 7.07 6.45
C LYS A 51 3.92 8.05 6.73
N PRO A 52 3.95 8.81 7.84
CA PRO A 52 2.99 9.88 8.05
C PRO A 52 2.96 10.72 6.78
N ARG A 53 1.77 10.95 6.24
CA ARG A 53 1.58 12.00 5.23
C ARG A 53 2.24 13.24 5.84
N GLY A 54 3.30 13.74 5.20
CA GLY A 54 4.16 14.76 5.80
C GLY A 54 3.32 15.96 6.23
N ALA A 55 3.82 16.80 7.14
CA ALA A 55 3.08 17.98 7.60
C ALA A 55 2.57 18.89 6.45
N ALA A 56 3.19 18.78 5.26
CA ALA A 56 2.80 19.47 4.03
C ALA A 56 1.76 18.73 3.16
N SER A 57 1.32 17.53 3.52
CA SER A 57 0.26 16.79 2.83
C SER A 57 -1.12 17.36 3.19
N CYS A 58 -1.34 18.61 2.83
CA CYS A 58 -2.64 19.25 2.92
C CYS A 58 -3.47 18.95 1.66
N TRP A 59 -4.77 18.77 1.84
CA TRP A 59 -5.70 18.73 0.71
C TRP A 59 -5.79 20.14 0.13
N ILE A 60 -5.06 20.40 -0.96
CA ILE A 60 -5.18 21.68 -1.68
C ILE A 60 -6.39 21.59 -2.59
N ARG A 61 -7.46 22.33 -2.26
CA ARG A 61 -8.54 22.55 -3.21
C ARG A 61 -8.06 23.52 -4.27
N ILE A 62 -8.00 23.04 -5.50
CA ILE A 62 -7.78 23.88 -6.67
C ILE A 62 -9.09 24.62 -6.95
N PRO A 63 -9.10 25.96 -6.98
CA PRO A 63 -10.33 26.75 -7.12
C PRO A 63 -11.05 26.50 -8.46
N GLU A 64 -10.35 26.02 -9.49
CA GLU A 64 -10.96 25.64 -10.76
C GLU A 64 -11.74 24.31 -10.71
N THR A 65 -11.57 23.49 -9.67
CA THR A 65 -12.31 22.24 -9.51
C THR A 65 -13.66 22.53 -8.87
N SER A 66 -14.70 22.65 -9.69
CA SER A 66 -16.08 22.72 -9.21
C SER A 66 -16.39 21.52 -8.32
N ALA A 67 -16.93 21.76 -7.13
CA ALA A 67 -17.51 20.68 -6.33
C ALA A 67 -18.63 20.02 -7.15
N ILE A 68 -18.72 18.69 -7.10
CA ILE A 68 -19.85 17.97 -7.69
C ILE A 68 -21.10 18.41 -6.92
N VAL A 69 -21.81 19.41 -7.45
CA VAL A 69 -23.08 19.89 -6.94
C VAL A 69 -24.18 19.10 -7.63
N THR A 70 -24.60 18.00 -7.03
CA THR A 70 -25.85 17.35 -7.42
C THR A 70 -26.98 18.29 -7.00
N ARG A 71 -27.50 19.09 -7.94
CA ARG A 71 -28.75 19.83 -7.70
C ARG A 71 -29.89 18.83 -7.75
N GLY A 72 -30.52 18.58 -6.61
CA GLY A 72 -31.76 17.80 -6.51
C GLY A 72 -32.94 18.62 -7.02
N ASN A 73 -33.70 17.97 -7.92
CA ASN A 73 -35.04 18.23 -8.47
C ASN A 73 -35.46 19.67 -8.79
#